data_AF-A0A1E4CK10-F1
#
_entry.id   AF-A0A1E4CK10-F1
#
_cell.length_a   1.000
_cell.length_b   1.000
_cell.length_c   1.000
_cell.angle_alpha   90.00
_cell.angle_beta   90.00
_cell.angle_gamma   90.00
#
_symmetry.space_group_name_H-M   'P 1'
#
loop_
_entity.id
_entity.type
_entity.pdbx_description
1 polymer ?
#
loop_
_entity_poly.entity_id
_entity_poly.type
_entity_poly.pdbx_seq_one_letter_code
_entity_poly.pdbx_strand_id
1 'polypeptide(L)' 'MSTKAYDSALDFTPSEAKKPSLFARFKEYMSALDAGLAAWREYERLRMSGVEHSVAAAKAFEKHYE' A
#
# COMPACT_ATOMS: atom_id res chain seq x y z
N MET A 1 -26.11 17.71 36.06
CA MET A 1 -26.47 16.68 35.06
C MET A 1 -25.68 16.93 33.78
N SER A 2 -24.54 16.26 33.63
CA SER A 2 -23.57 16.43 32.53
C SER A 2 -23.04 15.09 32.03
N THR A 3 -23.92 14.10 31.90
CA THR A 3 -23.61 12.76 31.35
C THR A 3 -24.35 12.51 30.04
N LYS A 4 -25.52 13.14 29.85
CA LYS A 4 -26.34 13.00 28.62
C LYS A 4 -25.66 13.50 27.34
N ALA A 5 -24.72 14.44 27.45
CA ALA A 5 -23.98 14.97 26.29
C ALA A 5 -22.82 14.06 25.86
N TYR A 6 -22.32 13.21 26.78
CA TYR A 6 -21.27 12.24 26.45
C TYR A 6 -21.84 11.04 25.68
N ASP A 7 -23.00 10.54 26.11
CA ASP A 7 -23.68 9.42 25.44
C ASP A 7 -24.07 9.77 24.00
N SER A 8 -24.53 11.00 23.77
CA SER A 8 -24.89 11.47 22.43
C SER A 8 -23.68 11.76 21.52
N ALA A 9 -22.48 11.96 22.07
CA ALA A 9 -21.26 12.09 21.26
C ALA A 9 -20.74 10.73 20.75
N LEU A 10 -21.06 9.62 21.44
CA LEU A 10 -20.74 8.27 21.01
C LEU A 10 -21.66 7.77 19.88
N ASP A 11 -22.88 8.29 19.77
CA ASP A 11 -23.81 7.99 18.67
C ASP A 11 -23.37 8.59 17.32
N PHE A 12 -22.52 9.63 17.33
CA PHE A 12 -21.96 10.22 16.10
C PHE A 12 -20.69 9.54 15.60
N THR A 13 -20.14 8.58 16.35
CA THR A 13 -19.08 7.72 15.81
C THR A 13 -19.72 6.74 14.83
N PRO A 14 -19.45 6.82 13.51
CA PRO A 14 -20.00 5.87 12.57
C PRO A 14 -19.58 4.48 13.04
N SER A 15 -20.54 3.62 13.35
CA SER A 15 -20.28 2.25 13.78
C SER A 15 -19.41 1.58 12.72
N GLU A 16 -18.18 1.24 13.10
CA GLU A 16 -17.37 0.25 12.42
C GLU A 16 -17.11 0.51 10.93
N ALA A 17 -16.35 1.56 10.61
CA ALA A 17 -15.35 1.36 9.57
C ALA A 17 -14.44 0.23 10.10
N LYS A 18 -14.68 -1.02 9.66
CA LYS A 18 -13.87 -2.20 10.02
C LYS A 18 -12.42 -1.89 9.68
N LYS A 19 -11.68 -1.38 10.67
CA LYS A 19 -10.25 -1.10 10.51
C LYS A 19 -9.61 -2.45 10.18
N PRO A 20 -8.86 -2.57 9.07
CA PRO A 20 -8.18 -3.81 8.76
C PRO A 20 -7.34 -4.20 9.97
N SER A 21 -7.39 -5.48 10.34
CA SER A 21 -6.62 -5.99 11.46
C SER A 21 -5.13 -5.70 11.25
N LEU A 22 -4.35 -5.63 12.33
CA LEU A 22 -2.90 -5.47 12.23
C LEU A 22 -2.27 -6.53 11.30
N PHE A 23 -2.81 -7.74 11.32
CA PHE A 23 -2.38 -8.81 10.41
C PHE A 23 -2.71 -8.51 8.94
N ALA A 24 -3.90 -7.97 8.64
CA ALA A 24 -4.25 -7.55 7.28
C ALA A 24 -3.29 -6.46 6.77
N ARG A 25 -3.01 -5.45 7.62
CA ARG A 25 -2.04 -4.39 7.30
C ARG A 25 -0.62 -4.93 7.11
N PHE A 26 -0.21 -5.89 7.93
CA PHE A 26 1.09 -6.56 7.78
C PHE A 26 1.17 -7.33 6.46
N LYS A 27 0.10 -8.04 6.09
CA LYS A 27 0.03 -8.74 4.80
C LYS A 27 0.09 -7.78 3.61
N GLU A 28 -0.65 -6.68 3.67
CA GLU A 28 -0.58 -5.61 2.66
C GLU A 28 0.83 -5.04 2.53
N TYR A 29 1.49 -4.77 3.67
CA TYR A 29 2.87 -4.29 3.69
C TYR A 29 3.85 -5.29 3.07
N MET A 30 3.79 -6.56 3.46
CA MET A 30 4.65 -7.61 2.89
C MET A 30 4.40 -7.80 1.39
N SER A 31 3.15 -7.70 0.95
CA SER A 31 2.79 -7.76 -0.47
C SER A 31 3.37 -6.58 -1.25
N ALA A 32 3.34 -5.37 -0.68
CA ALA A 32 3.91 -4.18 -1.31
C ALA A 32 5.45 -4.27 -1.40
N LEU A 33 6.10 -4.83 -0.39
CA LEU A 33 7.55 -5.07 -0.42
C LEU A 33 7.93 -6.07 -1.52
N ASP A 34 7.19 -7.18 -1.65
CA ASP A 34 7.46 -8.19 -2.67
C ASP A 34 7.26 -7.63 -4.09
N ALA A 35 6.19 -6.85 -4.30
CA ALA A 35 5.95 -6.14 -5.56
C ALA A 35 7.09 -5.16 -5.89
N GLY A 36 7.55 -4.38 -4.90
CA GLY A 36 8.70 -3.48 -5.06
C GLY A 36 10.00 -4.20 -5.39
N LEU A 37 10.24 -5.36 -4.77
CA LEU A 37 11.42 -6.18 -5.05
C LEU A 37 11.37 -6.77 -6.47
N ALA A 38 10.19 -7.21 -6.92
CA ALA A 38 10.00 -7.69 -8.28
C ALA A 38 10.24 -6.59 -9.32
N ALA A 39 9.70 -5.39 -9.09
CA ALA A 39 9.94 -4.23 -9.95
C ALA A 39 11.41 -3.83 -9.99
N TRP A 40 12.10 -3.85 -8.84
CA TRP A 40 13.55 -3.59 -8.78
C TRP A 40 14.36 -4.58 -9.61
N ARG A 41 14.08 -5.89 -9.46
CA ARG A 41 14.76 -6.93 -10.23
C ARG A 41 14.53 -6.78 -11.72
N GLU A 42 13.33 -6.40 -12.14
CA GLU A 42 13.02 -6.15 -13.54
C GLU A 42 13.76 -4.93 -14.10
N TYR A 43 13.80 -3.84 -13.32
CA TYR A 43 14.61 -2.67 -13.66
C TYR A 43 16.09 -3.05 -13.83
N GLU A 44 16.65 -3.82 -12.90
CA GLU A 44 18.05 -4.25 -12.94
C GLU A 44 18.33 -5.17 -14.13
N ARG A 45 17.39 -6.08 -14.45
CA ARG A 45 17.44 -6.90 -15.67
C ARG A 45 17.48 -6.06 -16.94
N LEU A 46 16.61 -5.04 -17.04
CA LEU A 46 16.58 -4.13 -18.20
C LEU A 46 17.87 -3.31 -18.31
N ARG A 47 18.39 -2.85 -17.18
CA ARG A 47 19.67 -2.13 -17.10
C ARG A 47 20.84 -2.98 -17.55
N MET A 48 20.88 -4.26 -17.15
CA MET A 48 21.90 -5.22 -17.58
C MET A 48 21.80 -5.54 -19.07
N SER A 49 20.60 -5.45 -19.66
CA SER A 49 20.39 -5.57 -21.11
C SER A 49 20.74 -4.30 -21.91
N GLY A 50 21.26 -3.26 -21.25
CA GLY A 50 21.68 -2.02 -21.90
C GLY A 50 20.55 -1.01 -22.16
N VAL A 51 19.39 -1.19 -21.53
CA VAL A 51 18.29 -0.21 -21.60
C VAL A 51 18.65 1.01 -20.75
N GLU A 52 18.36 2.19 -21.29
CA GLU A 52 18.56 3.47 -20.61
C GLU A 52 17.73 3.53 -19.31
N HIS A 53 18.25 4.18 -18.28
CA HIS A 53 17.71 4.17 -16.93
C HIS A 53 16.25 4.64 -16.84
N SER A 54 15.91 5.75 -17.51
CA SER A 54 14.54 6.29 -17.49
C SER A 54 13.54 5.34 -18.16
N VAL A 55 13.95 4.70 -19.26
CA VAL A 55 13.12 3.72 -19.98
C VAL A 55 12.98 2.42 -19.18
N ALA A 56 14.04 1.96 -18.52
CA ALA A 56 14.01 0.76 -17.68
C ALA A 56 13.08 0.95 -16.47
N ALA A 57 13.11 2.13 -15.84
CA ALA A 57 12.24 2.47 -14.71
C ALA A 57 10.77 2.53 -15.14
N ALA A 58 10.47 3.19 -16.27
CA ALA A 58 9.11 3.27 -16.80
C ALA A 58 8.52 1.88 -17.09
N LYS A 59 9.29 1.01 -17.77
CA LYS A 59 8.85 -0.37 -18.10
C LYS A 59 8.68 -1.24 -16.87
N ALA A 60 9.55 -1.11 -15.87
CA ALA A 60 9.42 -1.85 -14.62
C ALA A 60 8.19 -1.38 -13.83
N PHE A 61 7.87 -0.08 -13.86
CA PHE A 61 6.70 0.47 -13.20
C PHE A 61 5.40 0.01 -13.89
N GLU A 62 5.29 0.19 -15.20
CA GLU A 62 4.12 -0.23 -16.02
C GLU A 62 3.79 -1.73 -15.81
N LYS A 63 4.81 -2.59 -15.75
CA LYS A 63 4.60 -4.03 -15.59
C LYS A 63 4.09 -4.46 -14.20
N HIS A 64 4.42 -3.71 -13.16
CA HIS A 64 4.23 -4.16 -11.77
C HIS A 64 3.21 -3.32 -10.98
N TYR A 65 2.76 -2.18 -11.52
CA TYR A 65 1.87 -1.24 -10.83
C TYR A 65 0.67 -0.74 -11.66
N GLU A 66 0.59 -1.06 -12.96
CA GLU A 66 -0.62 -0.91 -13.80
C GLU A 66 -1.32 -2.25 -14.02
#